data_AF-R9L7A4-F1
#
_entry.id   AF-R9L7A4-F1
#
_cell.length_a   1.000
_cell.length_b   1.000
_cell.length_c   1.000
_cell.angle_alpha   90.00
_cell.angle_beta   90.00
_cell.angle_gamma   90.00
#
_symmetry.space_group_name_H-M   'P 1'
#
loop_
_entity.id
_entity.type
_entity.pdbx_description
1 polymer ?
#
loop_
_entity_poly.entity_id
_entity_poly.type
_entity_poly.pdbx_seq_one_letter_code
_entity_poly.pdbx_strand_id
1 'polypeptide(L)' 'MEKFVITPKEDKTVTMTIRIDRELQEEYSDLAAKTNRSRNELISMALRYALDNMELQDK' A
#
# COMPACT_ATOMS: atom_id res chain seq x y z
N MET A 1 -9.17 34.55 21.64
CA MET A 1 -8.14 33.77 20.91
C MET A 1 -8.55 32.32 20.96
N GLU A 2 -8.85 31.72 19.81
CA GLU A 2 -9.12 30.29 19.72
C GLU A 2 -7.80 29.52 19.85
N LYS A 3 -7.81 28.44 20.63
CA LYS A 3 -6.62 27.62 20.87
C LYS A 3 -6.47 26.64 19.71
N PHE A 4 -5.28 26.58 19.13
CA PHE A 4 -4.88 25.53 18.19
C PHE A 4 -4.54 24.26 18.96
N VAL A 5 -5.48 23.32 19.03
CA VAL A 5 -5.33 22.06 19.77
C VAL A 5 -4.70 21.02 18.86
N ILE A 6 -3.52 20.54 19.21
CA ILE A 6 -2.82 19.47 18.50
C ILE A 6 -3.20 18.13 19.15
N THR A 7 -3.78 17.22 18.37
CA THR A 7 -4.06 15.85 18.80
C THR A 7 -2.88 14.93 18.51
N PRO A 8 -2.60 13.92 19.36
CA PRO A 8 -1.59 12.91 19.08
C PRO A 8 -1.85 12.23 17.72
N LYS A 9 -0.77 11.92 17.00
CA LYS A 9 -0.85 11.22 15.72
C LYS A 9 -1.21 9.76 15.96
N GLU A 10 -2.25 9.27 15.28
CA GLU A 10 -2.55 7.83 15.23
C GLU A 10 -1.73 7.18 14.11
N ASP A 11 -0.76 6.35 14.47
CA ASP A 11 0.01 5.58 13.50
C ASP A 11 -0.78 4.35 13.04
N LYS A 12 -1.58 4.50 11.97
CA LYS A 12 -2.41 3.44 11.38
C LYS A 12 -1.67 2.54 10.38
N THR A 13 -0.42 2.85 10.08
CA THR A 13 0.37 2.18 9.05
C THR A 13 1.55 1.43 9.66
N VAL A 14 1.81 0.23 9.18
CA VAL A 14 2.96 -0.59 9.59
C VAL A 14 3.89 -0.77 8.40
N THR A 15 5.20 -0.70 8.63
CA THR A 15 6.22 -0.98 7.61
C THR A 15 6.41 -2.49 7.45
N MET A 16 6.35 -2.97 6.22
CA MET A 16 6.61 -4.36 5.86
C MET A 16 7.74 -4.42 4.82
N THR A 17 8.70 -5.34 5.00
CA THR A 17 9.77 -5.59 4.03
C THR A 17 9.48 -6.88 3.28
N ILE A 18 9.40 -6.80 1.95
CA ILE A 18 9.17 -7.95 1.07
C ILE A 18 10.26 -8.02 0.00
N ARG A 19 10.57 -9.23 -0.48
CA ARG A 19 11.40 -9.44 -1.67
C ARG A 19 10.47 -9.71 -2.84
N ILE A 20 10.68 -8.99 -3.94
CA ILE A 20 9.93 -9.13 -5.19
C ILE A 20 10.90 -9.19 -6.36
N ASP A 21 10.45 -9.72 -7.48
CA ASP A 21 11.22 -9.72 -8.72
C ASP A 21 11.42 -8.30 -9.26
N ARG A 22 12.53 -8.10 -9.97
CA ARG A 22 12.89 -6.79 -10.55
C ARG A 22 11.82 -6.30 -11.54
N GLU A 23 11.32 -7.19 -12.39
CA GLU A 23 10.31 -6.85 -13.40
C GLU A 23 9.04 -6.32 -12.73
N LEU A 24 8.57 -6.96 -11.66
CA LEU A 24 7.41 -6.50 -10.90
C LEU A 24 7.65 -5.11 -10.29
N GLN A 25 8.85 -4.85 -9.76
CA GLN A 25 9.20 -3.51 -9.25
C GLN A 25 9.16 -2.45 -10.35
N GLU A 26 9.65 -2.77 -11.54
CA GLU A 26 9.67 -1.86 -12.69
C GLU A 26 8.23 -1.55 -13.15
N GLU A 27 7.36 -2.54 -13.27
CA GLU A 27 5.95 -2.35 -13.61
C GLU A 27 5.23 -1.42 -12.62
N TYR A 28 5.44 -1.60 -11.31
CA TYR A 28 4.87 -0.69 -10.32
C TYR A 28 5.45 0.72 -10.41
N SER A 29 6.72 0.86 -10.82
CA SER A 29 7.36 2.17 -10.98
C SER A 29 6.77 2.93 -12.17
N ASP A 30 6.53 2.24 -13.29
CA ASP A 30 5.85 2.81 -14.45
C ASP A 30 4.39 3.17 -14.16
N LEU A 31 3.68 2.31 -13.43
CA LEU A 31 2.30 2.56 -13.03
C LEU A 31 2.19 3.76 -12.08
N ALA A 32 3.12 3.89 -11.13
CA ALA A 32 3.21 5.03 -10.23
C ALA A 32 3.37 6.34 -11.01
N ALA A 33 4.26 6.37 -12.00
CA ALA A 33 4.48 7.53 -12.87
C ALA A 33 3.23 7.90 -13.69
N LYS A 34 2.51 6.91 -14.21
CA LYS A 34 1.28 7.12 -15.01
C LYS A 34 0.09 7.58 -14.18
N THR A 35 -0.01 7.14 -12.93
CA THR A 35 -1.21 7.36 -12.07
C THR A 35 -1.03 8.48 -11.06
N ASN A 36 0.18 9.06 -10.96
CA ASN A 36 0.56 10.02 -9.94
C ASN A 36 0.30 9.50 -8.50
N ARG A 37 0.54 8.20 -8.29
CA ARG A 37 0.43 7.51 -6.99
C ARG A 37 1.77 6.95 -6.57
N SER A 38 1.95 6.73 -5.26
CA SER A 38 3.17 6.06 -4.79
C SER A 38 3.12 4.56 -5.07
N ARG A 39 4.29 3.93 -5.23
CA ARG A 39 4.38 2.46 -5.33
C ARG A 39 3.73 1.76 -4.13
N ASN A 40 3.96 2.27 -2.92
CA ASN A 40 3.41 1.68 -1.70
C ASN A 40 1.88 1.72 -1.67
N GLU A 41 1.29 2.80 -2.19
CA GLU A 41 -0.17 2.94 -2.30
C GLU A 41 -0.73 1.92 -3.29
N LEU A 42 -0.13 1.78 -4.47
CA LEU A 42 -0.52 0.78 -5.47
C LEU A 42 -0.38 -0.65 -4.95
N ILE A 43 0.74 -0.96 -4.27
CA ILE A 43 0.97 -2.26 -3.66
C ILE A 43 -0.07 -2.53 -2.57
N SER A 44 -0.40 -1.54 -1.73
CA SER A 44 -1.41 -1.72 -0.67
C SER A 44 -2.80 -2.00 -1.25
N MET A 45 -3.17 -1.33 -2.35
CA MET A 45 -4.41 -1.60 -3.09
C MET A 45 -4.41 -3.00 -3.69
N ALA A 46 -3.31 -3.41 -4.32
CA ALA A 46 -3.16 -4.75 -4.89
C ALA A 46 -3.24 -5.85 -3.82
N LEU A 47 -2.59 -5.66 -2.67
CA LEU A 47 -2.66 -6.61 -1.54
C LEU A 47 -4.08 -6.73 -0.99
N ARG A 48 -4.81 -5.61 -0.87
CA ARG A 48 -6.22 -5.63 -0.45
C ARG A 48 -7.07 -6.41 -1.46
N TYR A 49 -6.96 -6.06 -2.73
CA TYR A 49 -7.67 -6.74 -3.81
C TYR A 49 -7.39 -8.24 -3.81
N ALA A 50 -6.11 -8.64 -3.69
CA ALA A 50 -5.72 -10.03 -3.64
C ALA A 50 -6.41 -10.78 -2.49
N LEU A 51 -6.40 -10.21 -1.27
CA LEU A 51 -7.10 -10.82 -0.12
C LEU A 51 -8.61 -10.94 -0.33
N ASP A 52 -9.23 -9.91 -0.90
CA ASP A 52 -10.69 -9.89 -1.12
C ASP A 52 -11.13 -10.93 -2.18
N ASN A 53 -10.21 -11.37 -3.05
CA ASN A 53 -10.48 -12.32 -4.14
C ASN A 53 -9.78 -13.67 -3.96
N MET A 54 -9.07 -13.89 -2.85
CA MET A 54 -8.46 -15.17 -2.53
C MET A 54 -9.53 -16.10 -1.96
N GLU A 55 -9.71 -17.25 -2.60
CA GLU A 55 -10.50 -18.35 -2.03
C GLU A 55 -9.56 -19.33 -1.32
N LEU A 56 -9.88 -19.63 -0.06
CA LEU A 56 -9.20 -20.70 0.67
C LEU A 56 -9.87 -22.02 0.32
N GLN A 57 -9.14 -22.92 -0.33
CA GLN A 57 -9.60 -24.28 -0.54
C GLN A 57 -9.10 -25.14 0.63
N ASP A 58 -10.04 -25.58 1.49
CA ASP A 58 -9.75 -26.61 2.48
C ASP A 58 -9.48 -27.94 1.76
N LYS A 59 -8.46 -28.67 2.21
CA LYS A 59 -8.07 -29.99 1.67
C LYS A 59 -9.09 -31.07 1.97
#